data_AF-A0A955MPL2-F1
#
_entry.id   AF-A0A955MPL2-F1
#
_cell.length_a   1.000
_cell.length_b   1.000
_cell.length_c   1.000
_cell.angle_alpha   90.00
_cell.angle_beta   90.00
_cell.angle_gamma   90.00
#
_symmetry.space_group_name_H-M   'P 1'
#
loop_
_entity.id
_entity.type
_entity.pdbx_description
1 polymer ?
#
loop_
_entity_poly.entity_id
_entity_poly.type
_entity_poly.pdbx_seq_one_letter_code
_entity_poly.pdbx_strand_id
1 'polypeptide(L)'
;MFSKAFCILVVAGLTGFGPILKAHSAPVEAAKSLLDSCPENLKAKISLPFDSPNRTNWHYFPRERDGAPIGDMNEEEKGALRALLGTALSETGLEEVDAVMRLEQVLFDQSQSPGRDPGNYQLVIWGEPAKDKTWGWRFEGHHLSVNVTMDGDETLAVTPTFFGANPATVG
;
A
#
# COMPACT_ATOMS: atom_id res chain seq x y z
N MET A 1 9.29 -43.12 -18.17
CA MET A 1 10.48 -42.51 -17.53
C MET A 1 9.96 -41.36 -16.67
N PHE A 2 9.73 -41.61 -15.38
CA PHE A 2 9.18 -40.61 -14.45
C PHE A 2 10.35 -39.82 -13.84
N SER A 3 10.48 -38.55 -14.19
CA SER A 3 11.41 -37.65 -13.51
C SER A 3 10.73 -37.07 -12.28
N LYS A 4 11.21 -37.45 -11.09
CA LYS A 4 10.81 -36.86 -9.82
C LYS A 4 11.50 -35.50 -9.68
N ALA A 5 10.76 -34.40 -9.69
CA ALA A 5 11.28 -33.10 -9.30
C ALA A 5 11.26 -32.98 -7.77
N PHE A 6 12.42 -32.68 -7.20
CA PHE A 6 12.68 -32.53 -5.78
C PHE A 6 12.35 -31.08 -5.38
N CYS A 7 11.40 -30.86 -4.48
CA CYS A 7 11.20 -29.56 -3.84
C CYS A 7 12.41 -29.28 -2.94
N ILE A 8 13.23 -28.28 -3.28
CA ILE A 8 14.24 -27.74 -2.38
C ILE A 8 13.58 -26.60 -1.60
N LEU A 9 13.36 -26.83 -0.31
CA LEU A 9 13.09 -25.79 0.67
C LEU A 9 14.45 -25.18 1.06
N VAL A 10 14.76 -23.96 0.64
CA VAL A 10 15.94 -23.24 1.15
C VAL A 10 15.54 -22.44 2.38
N VAL A 11 15.88 -22.97 3.55
CA VAL A 11 16.01 -22.16 4.77
C VAL A 11 17.45 -21.66 4.80
N ALA A 12 17.66 -20.39 4.46
CA ALA A 12 18.94 -19.72 4.65
C ALA A 12 18.84 -18.77 5.84
N GLY A 13 19.21 -19.26 7.02
CA GLY A 13 19.73 -18.40 8.07
C GLY A 13 21.23 -18.26 7.85
N LEU A 14 21.74 -17.03 7.69
CA LEU A 14 23.12 -16.69 8.00
C LEU A 14 23.25 -15.18 8.27
N THR A 15 23.83 -14.93 9.43
CA THR A 15 24.29 -13.69 10.05
C THR A 15 25.06 -12.75 9.13
N GLY A 16 24.67 -11.47 9.11
CA GLY A 16 25.45 -10.37 8.55
C GLY A 16 24.86 -9.02 8.94
N PHE A 17 25.27 -8.47 10.09
CA PHE A 17 25.00 -7.07 10.44
C PHE A 17 25.97 -6.18 9.66
N GLY A 18 25.66 -5.91 8.40
CA GLY A 18 26.08 -4.67 7.76
C GLY A 18 25.30 -3.50 8.34
N PRO A 19 25.77 -2.24 8.22
CA PRO A 19 24.95 -1.10 8.60
C PRO A 19 23.66 -1.15 7.79
N ILE A 20 22.54 -1.37 8.49
CA ILE A 20 21.20 -1.40 7.90
C ILE A 20 20.99 -0.02 7.27
N LEU A 21 20.63 -0.03 5.99
CA LEU A 21 20.18 1.11 5.20
C LEU A 21 19.25 1.99 6.06
N LYS A 22 19.40 3.33 5.94
CA LYS A 22 18.64 4.34 6.69
C LYS A 22 17.22 3.89 7.01
N ALA A 23 16.88 3.92 8.29
CA ALA A 23 15.62 3.44 8.84
C ALA A 23 14.40 3.91 8.02
N HIS A 24 13.50 2.98 7.72
CA HIS A 24 12.10 3.36 7.48
C HIS A 24 11.66 4.20 8.68
N SER A 25 11.11 5.40 8.41
CA SER A 25 10.56 6.26 9.46
C SER A 25 9.56 5.46 10.29
N ALA A 26 9.47 5.76 11.59
CA ALA A 26 8.47 5.09 12.42
C ALA A 26 7.05 5.32 11.83
N PRO A 27 6.15 4.31 11.82
CA PRO A 27 4.82 4.42 11.21
C PRO A 27 4.06 5.70 11.54
N VAL A 28 4.05 6.12 12.82
CA VAL A 28 3.36 7.34 13.25
C VAL A 28 3.96 8.58 12.61
N GLU A 29 5.29 8.66 12.54
CA GLU A 29 6.01 9.79 11.94
C GLU A 29 5.79 9.86 10.43
N ALA A 30 5.82 8.71 9.73
CA ALA A 30 5.55 8.64 8.30
C ALA A 30 4.13 9.12 7.98
N ALA A 31 3.13 8.65 8.74
CA ALA A 31 1.75 9.05 8.55
C ALA A 31 1.52 10.54 8.83
N LYS A 32 2.11 11.07 9.90
CA LYS A 32 2.05 12.51 10.20
C LYS A 32 2.72 13.36 9.12
N SER A 33 3.90 12.94 8.65
CA SER A 33 4.62 13.66 7.59
C SER A 33 3.82 13.71 6.29
N LEU A 34 3.15 12.62 5.93
CA LEU A 34 2.24 12.57 4.79
C LEU A 34 1.02 13.46 4.97
N LEU A 35 0.39 13.43 6.15
CA LEU A 35 -0.71 14.34 6.42
C LEU A 35 -0.21 15.77 6.31
N ASP A 36 0.87 16.15 6.99
CA ASP A 36 1.40 17.51 7.01
C ASP A 36 1.76 18.05 5.62
N SER A 37 2.22 17.22 4.68
CA SER A 37 2.51 17.62 3.30
C SER A 37 1.27 17.85 2.44
N CYS A 38 0.12 17.29 2.81
CA CYS A 38 -1.12 17.41 2.05
C CYS A 38 -1.86 18.74 2.34
N PRO A 39 -2.55 19.34 1.35
CA PRO A 39 -3.47 20.44 1.59
C PRO A 39 -4.73 19.94 2.33
N GLU A 40 -5.44 20.86 2.99
CA GLU A 40 -6.56 20.54 3.87
C GLU A 40 -7.68 19.73 3.20
N ASN A 41 -7.95 20.00 1.92
CA ASN A 41 -8.94 19.26 1.14
C ASN A 41 -8.55 17.79 0.93
N LEU A 42 -7.26 17.49 0.83
CA LEU A 42 -6.76 16.14 0.66
C LEU A 42 -6.66 15.44 2.02
N LYS A 43 -6.17 16.13 3.06
CA LYS A 43 -6.19 15.65 4.45
C LYS A 43 -7.57 15.19 4.88
N ALA A 44 -8.61 15.98 4.58
CA ALA A 44 -9.99 15.64 4.92
C ALA A 44 -10.52 14.37 4.22
N LYS A 45 -9.99 14.03 3.03
CA LYS A 45 -10.30 12.77 2.34
C LYS A 45 -9.51 11.59 2.93
N ILE A 46 -8.25 11.84 3.32
CA ILE A 46 -7.35 10.80 3.85
C ILE A 46 -7.74 10.41 5.27
N SER A 47 -8.00 11.37 6.16
CA SER A 47 -8.19 11.12 7.59
C SER A 47 -9.66 10.85 7.94
N LEU A 48 -9.97 9.58 8.21
CA LEU A 48 -11.33 9.14 8.60
C LEU A 48 -11.35 8.47 9.98
N PRO A 49 -12.50 8.44 10.68
CA PRO A 49 -12.61 7.82 12.01
C PRO A 49 -12.27 6.33 12.00
N PHE A 50 -11.59 5.85 13.05
CA PHE A 50 -11.17 4.44 13.16
C PHE A 50 -12.35 3.46 13.19
N ASP A 51 -13.44 3.86 13.83
CA ASP A 51 -14.68 3.09 13.97
C ASP A 51 -15.62 3.22 12.77
N SER A 52 -15.17 3.85 11.68
CA SER A 52 -15.95 3.93 10.45
C SER A 52 -16.33 2.52 9.96
N PRO A 53 -17.62 2.28 9.61
CA PRO A 53 -18.04 0.99 9.07
C PRO A 53 -17.34 0.64 7.75
N ASN A 54 -16.80 1.65 7.05
CA ASN A 54 -16.08 1.43 5.80
C ASN A 54 -14.66 0.92 5.97
N ARG A 55 -14.09 0.96 7.18
CA ARG A 55 -12.75 0.43 7.47
C ARG A 55 -12.65 -1.06 7.10
N THR A 56 -13.69 -1.83 7.37
CA THR A 56 -13.79 -3.26 7.02
C THR A 56 -14.53 -3.53 5.70
N ASN A 57 -15.01 -2.50 5.00
CA ASN A 57 -15.74 -2.59 3.74
C ASN A 57 -14.78 -2.65 2.53
N TRP A 58 -13.95 -3.68 2.47
CA TRP A 58 -13.01 -3.89 1.37
C TRP A 58 -13.60 -4.81 0.30
N HIS A 59 -13.34 -4.53 -0.97
CA HIS A 59 -13.79 -5.35 -2.10
C HIS A 59 -12.76 -5.31 -3.24
N TYR A 60 -12.63 -6.42 -3.96
CA TYR A 60 -11.67 -6.58 -5.07
C TYR A 60 -12.22 -6.16 -6.44
N PHE A 61 -13.50 -5.81 -6.57
CA PHE A 61 -14.09 -5.35 -7.83
C PHE A 61 -14.08 -3.81 -7.93
N PRO A 62 -14.14 -3.23 -9.15
CA PRO A 62 -14.17 -1.78 -9.33
C PRO A 62 -15.39 -1.12 -8.67
N ARG A 63 -15.13 -0.13 -7.81
CA ARG A 63 -16.13 0.73 -7.14
C ARG A 63 -15.50 2.04 -6.70
N GLU A 64 -16.35 2.98 -6.28
CA GLU A 64 -15.90 4.10 -5.45
C GLU A 64 -15.40 3.60 -4.09
N ARG A 65 -14.33 4.24 -3.61
CA ARG A 65 -13.64 3.90 -2.37
C ARG A 65 -13.46 5.18 -1.55
N ASP A 66 -13.18 4.98 -0.27
CA ASP A 66 -12.84 6.08 0.62
C ASP A 66 -11.36 6.42 0.45
N GLY A 67 -11.04 7.69 0.64
CA GLY A 67 -9.68 8.17 0.60
C GLY A 67 -9.43 9.21 -0.48
N ALA A 68 -8.17 9.64 -0.54
CA ALA A 68 -7.67 10.51 -1.57
C ALA A 68 -7.12 9.69 -2.74
N PRO A 69 -7.54 9.94 -4.00
CA PRO A 69 -6.87 9.36 -5.16
C PRO A 69 -5.48 9.98 -5.30
N ILE A 70 -4.48 9.17 -5.62
CA ILE A 70 -3.09 9.64 -5.78
C ILE A 70 -2.90 10.52 -7.04
N GLY A 71 -3.88 10.51 -7.95
CA GLY A 71 -3.94 11.47 -9.06
C GLY A 71 -4.15 12.92 -8.59
N ASP A 72 -4.73 13.11 -7.39
CA ASP A 72 -4.86 14.44 -6.75
C ASP A 72 -3.57 14.86 -6.01
N MET A 73 -2.57 13.96 -5.89
CA MET A 73 -1.32 14.22 -5.17
C MET A 73 -0.22 14.80 -6.06
N ASN A 74 0.57 15.71 -5.49
CA ASN A 74 1.84 16.16 -6.08
C ASN A 74 2.99 15.17 -5.76
N GLU A 75 4.19 15.43 -6.28
CA GLU A 75 5.33 14.52 -6.11
C GLU A 75 5.88 14.44 -4.68
N GLU A 76 5.78 15.52 -3.90
CA GLU A 76 6.16 15.53 -2.49
C GLU A 76 5.21 14.65 -1.66
N GLU A 77 3.91 14.79 -1.89
CA GLU A 77 2.85 13.99 -1.25
C GLU A 77 2.96 12.51 -1.62
N LYS A 78 3.22 12.19 -2.90
CA LYS A 78 3.49 10.81 -3.34
C LYS A 78 4.75 10.22 -2.70
N GLY A 79 5.79 11.03 -2.50
CA GLY A 79 7.00 10.63 -1.79
C GLY A 79 6.71 10.27 -0.33
N ALA A 80 5.90 11.07 0.36
CA ALA A 80 5.47 10.81 1.73
C ALA A 80 4.55 9.58 1.82
N LEU A 81 3.66 9.38 0.84
CA LEU A 81 2.84 8.17 0.72
C LEU A 81 3.73 6.94 0.58
N ARG A 82 4.73 6.98 -0.31
CA ARG A 82 5.68 5.87 -0.48
C ARG A 82 6.42 5.56 0.82
N ALA A 83 6.82 6.59 1.57
CA ALA A 83 7.48 6.42 2.87
C ALA A 83 6.55 5.71 3.87
N LEU A 84 5.26 6.07 3.91
CA LEU A 84 4.26 5.38 4.72
C LEU A 84 4.08 3.91 4.30
N LEU A 85 3.97 3.62 3.00
CA LEU A 85 3.87 2.24 2.50
C LEU A 85 5.10 1.41 2.91
N GLY A 86 6.29 2.01 2.90
CA GLY A 86 7.53 1.36 3.30
C GLY A 86 7.57 0.99 4.80
N THR A 87 6.69 1.54 5.63
CA THR A 87 6.65 1.13 7.05
C THR A 87 6.02 -0.26 7.24
N ALA A 88 5.32 -0.79 6.23
CA ALA A 88 4.75 -2.14 6.26
C ALA A 88 5.21 -3.05 5.11
N LEU A 89 5.76 -2.49 4.04
CA LEU A 89 6.24 -3.23 2.87
C LEU A 89 7.77 -3.22 2.79
N SER A 90 8.35 -4.32 2.31
CA SER A 90 9.75 -4.35 1.93
C SER A 90 10.00 -3.51 0.67
N GLU A 91 11.27 -3.26 0.34
CA GLU A 91 11.64 -2.61 -0.94
C GLU A 91 11.05 -3.34 -2.14
N THR A 92 11.13 -4.68 -2.18
CA THR A 92 10.47 -5.50 -3.21
C THR A 92 8.95 -5.32 -3.21
N GLY A 93 8.31 -5.23 -2.04
CA GLY A 93 6.87 -4.96 -1.95
C GLY A 93 6.48 -3.59 -2.51
N LEU A 94 7.31 -2.56 -2.29
CA LEU A 94 7.12 -1.24 -2.88
C LEU A 94 7.30 -1.27 -4.41
N GLU A 95 8.28 -2.02 -4.91
CA GLU A 95 8.48 -2.21 -6.35
C GLU A 95 7.29 -2.91 -7.00
N GLU A 96 6.70 -3.91 -6.32
CA GLU A 96 5.48 -4.59 -6.75
C GLU A 96 4.28 -3.64 -6.80
N VAL A 97 4.10 -2.78 -5.78
CA VAL A 97 3.07 -1.73 -5.80
C VAL A 97 3.23 -0.85 -7.03
N ASP A 98 4.45 -0.37 -7.30
CA ASP A 98 4.70 0.48 -8.46
C ASP A 98 4.46 -0.25 -9.78
N ALA A 99 4.83 -1.53 -9.86
CA ALA A 99 4.64 -2.35 -11.04
C ALA A 99 3.15 -2.55 -11.35
N VAL A 100 2.34 -2.84 -10.33
CA VAL A 100 0.88 -2.98 -10.45
C VAL A 100 0.25 -1.66 -10.90
N MET A 101 0.65 -0.54 -10.31
CA MET A 101 0.15 0.78 -10.73
C MET A 101 0.53 1.11 -12.17
N ARG A 102 1.79 0.90 -12.58
CA ARG A 102 2.25 1.13 -13.95
C ARG A 102 1.53 0.26 -14.97
N LEU A 103 1.15 -0.96 -14.60
CA LEU A 103 0.40 -1.87 -15.47
C LEU A 103 -0.96 -1.28 -15.88
N GLU A 104 -1.60 -0.45 -15.05
CA GLU A 104 -2.85 0.22 -15.45
C GLU A 104 -2.65 1.08 -16.70
N GLN A 105 -1.55 1.82 -16.83
CA GLN A 105 -1.29 2.63 -18.02
C GLN A 105 -1.09 1.76 -19.27
N VAL A 106 -0.33 0.67 -19.15
CA VAL A 106 -0.13 -0.27 -20.28
C VAL A 106 -1.46 -0.84 -20.76
N LEU A 107 -2.35 -1.19 -19.83
CA LEU A 107 -3.68 -1.70 -20.15
C LEU A 107 -4.61 -0.63 -20.70
N PHE A 108 -4.48 0.62 -20.24
CA PHE A 108 -5.18 1.75 -20.83
C PHE A 108 -4.80 1.91 -22.30
N ASP A 109 -3.51 1.92 -22.61
CA ASP A 109 -3.03 2.10 -23.99
C ASP A 109 -3.58 1.02 -24.93
N GLN A 110 -3.72 -0.22 -24.44
CA GLN A 110 -4.28 -1.34 -25.19
C GLN A 110 -5.80 -1.34 -25.32
N SER A 111 -6.52 -0.97 -24.26
CA SER A 111 -7.98 -1.16 -24.18
C SER A 111 -8.79 0.13 -24.33
N GLN A 112 -8.16 1.29 -24.13
CA GLN A 112 -8.79 2.61 -23.99
C GLN A 112 -9.90 2.64 -22.93
N SER A 113 -9.83 1.74 -21.94
CA SER A 113 -10.83 1.65 -20.88
C SER A 113 -10.59 2.73 -19.83
N PRO A 114 -11.54 3.65 -19.58
CA PRO A 114 -11.33 4.80 -18.69
C PRO A 114 -11.11 4.42 -17.22
N GLY A 115 -11.40 3.18 -16.82
CA GLY A 115 -11.09 2.67 -15.48
C GLY A 115 -9.64 2.25 -15.28
N ARG A 116 -8.82 2.27 -16.35
CA ARG A 116 -7.39 1.96 -16.33
C ARG A 116 -6.61 3.26 -16.13
N ASP A 117 -6.43 3.65 -14.88
CA ASP A 117 -5.71 4.88 -14.52
C ASP A 117 -4.88 4.64 -13.26
N PRO A 118 -3.54 4.78 -13.32
CA PRO A 118 -2.69 4.72 -12.14
C PRO A 118 -3.05 5.76 -11.07
N GLY A 119 -3.67 6.89 -11.44
CA GLY A 119 -4.11 7.94 -10.52
C GLY A 119 -5.29 7.53 -9.62
N ASN A 120 -6.00 6.45 -9.97
CA ASN A 120 -7.21 6.02 -9.25
C ASN A 120 -6.93 5.17 -8.00
N TYR A 121 -5.67 4.92 -7.66
CA TYR A 121 -5.31 4.31 -6.38
C TYR A 121 -5.57 5.29 -5.24
N GLN A 122 -6.14 4.80 -4.14
CA GLN A 122 -6.62 5.63 -3.05
C GLN A 122 -5.94 5.30 -1.73
N LEU A 123 -5.63 6.36 -0.97
CA LEU A 123 -5.15 6.27 0.40
C LEU A 123 -6.21 6.76 1.38
N VAL A 124 -6.41 5.98 2.44
CA VAL A 124 -7.13 6.39 3.65
C VAL A 124 -6.34 6.02 4.89
N ILE A 125 -6.37 6.89 5.90
CA ILE A 125 -5.87 6.68 7.25
C ILE A 125 -7.08 6.66 8.20
N TRP A 126 -7.20 5.58 8.96
CA TRP A 126 -8.26 5.34 9.93
C TRP A 126 -7.77 5.68 11.33
N GLY A 127 -8.45 6.61 12.00
CA GLY A 127 -8.04 7.11 13.31
C GLY A 127 -6.89 8.11 13.24
N GLU A 128 -6.42 8.53 14.41
CA GLU A 128 -5.29 9.44 14.52
C GLU A 128 -3.98 8.65 14.68
N PRO A 129 -2.98 8.84 13.80
CA PRO A 129 -1.65 8.28 14.00
C PRO A 129 -1.00 8.85 15.27
N ALA A 130 -0.91 8.04 16.32
CA ALA A 130 -0.28 8.42 17.58
C ALA A 130 0.27 7.18 18.29
N LYS A 131 1.35 7.36 19.07
CA LYS A 131 2.09 6.27 19.73
C LYS A 131 1.28 5.50 20.79
N ASP A 132 0.20 6.09 21.27
CA ASP A 132 -0.68 5.58 22.33
C ASP A 132 -2.10 5.26 21.81
N LYS A 133 -2.27 5.16 20.49
CA LYS A 133 -3.56 4.89 19.86
C LYS A 133 -3.48 3.75 18.87
N THR A 134 -4.59 3.04 18.73
CA THR A 134 -4.82 2.18 17.58
C THR A 134 -5.24 3.03 16.38
N TRP A 135 -4.59 2.81 15.26
CA TRP A 135 -4.89 3.48 13.99
C TRP A 135 -4.63 2.51 12.84
N GLY A 136 -4.84 2.93 11.61
CA GLY A 136 -4.48 2.12 10.46
C GLY A 136 -4.52 2.91 9.18
N TRP A 137 -4.14 2.26 8.09
CA TRP A 137 -4.21 2.83 6.77
C TRP A 137 -4.57 1.77 5.75
N ARG A 138 -5.18 2.20 4.66
CA ARG A 138 -5.49 1.34 3.53
C ARG A 138 -5.07 2.04 2.25
N PHE A 139 -4.34 1.33 1.42
CA PHE A 139 -3.97 1.74 0.08
C PHE A 139 -4.52 0.74 -0.93
N GLU A 140 -5.40 1.17 -1.81
CA GLU A 140 -6.13 0.26 -2.67
C GLU A 140 -6.50 0.85 -4.04
N GLY A 141 -6.65 -0.03 -5.03
CA GLY A 141 -7.09 0.29 -6.38
C GLY A 141 -7.59 -0.96 -7.09
N HIS A 142 -7.57 -0.95 -8.41
CA HIS A 142 -8.18 -2.03 -9.21
C HIS A 142 -7.52 -3.41 -8.99
N HIS A 143 -6.20 -3.46 -8.81
CA HIS A 143 -5.44 -4.70 -8.69
C HIS A 143 -4.56 -4.79 -7.45
N LEU A 144 -4.72 -3.90 -6.49
CA LEU A 144 -3.91 -3.90 -5.27
C LEU A 144 -4.77 -3.43 -4.10
N SER A 145 -4.60 -4.06 -2.96
CA SER A 145 -5.16 -3.64 -1.68
C SER A 145 -4.15 -4.00 -0.59
N VAL A 146 -3.70 -3.04 0.17
CA VAL A 146 -2.87 -3.21 1.37
C VAL A 146 -3.60 -2.52 2.50
N ASN A 147 -4.01 -3.29 3.52
CA ASN A 147 -4.70 -2.77 4.68
C ASN A 147 -3.91 -3.10 5.95
N VAL A 148 -3.57 -2.07 6.71
CA VAL A 148 -2.70 -2.19 7.88
C VAL A 148 -3.36 -1.60 9.11
N THR A 149 -3.26 -2.35 10.21
CA THR A 149 -3.67 -1.89 11.55
C THR A 149 -2.44 -1.79 12.43
N MET A 150 -2.33 -0.67 13.14
CA MET A 150 -1.21 -0.31 14.00
C MET A 150 -1.69 -0.09 15.44
N ASP A 151 -0.83 -0.39 16.42
CA ASP A 151 -0.89 0.13 17.79
C ASP A 151 0.35 1.00 18.03
N GLY A 152 0.18 2.32 17.98
CA GLY A 152 1.34 3.20 17.93
C GLY A 152 2.22 2.95 16.70
N ASP A 153 3.49 2.60 16.95
CA ASP A 153 4.47 2.26 15.91
C ASP A 153 4.57 0.74 15.64
N GLU A 154 3.74 -0.08 16.30
CA GLU A 154 3.72 -1.54 16.12
C GLU A 154 2.65 -1.96 15.11
N THR A 155 3.05 -2.76 14.12
CA THR A 155 2.12 -3.37 13.15
C THR A 155 1.38 -4.55 13.78
N LEU A 156 0.07 -4.41 14.01
CA LEU A 156 -0.78 -5.48 14.53
C LEU A 156 -1.23 -6.46 13.45
N ALA A 157 -1.57 -5.94 12.27
CA ALA A 157 -2.15 -6.75 11.18
C ALA A 157 -1.92 -6.10 9.82
N VAL A 158 -1.65 -6.92 8.80
CA VAL A 158 -1.55 -6.52 7.38
C VAL A 158 -2.55 -7.34 6.55
N THR A 159 -3.84 -7.18 6.85
CA THR A 159 -4.92 -7.93 6.20
C THR A 159 -6.18 -7.07 6.05
N PRO A 160 -6.92 -7.20 4.94
CA PRO A 160 -6.57 -7.98 3.74
C PRO A 160 -5.39 -7.36 2.97
N THR A 161 -4.59 -8.23 2.34
CA THR A 161 -3.54 -7.85 1.39
C THR A 161 -3.72 -8.62 0.09
N PHE A 162 -3.71 -7.93 -1.04
CA PHE A 162 -3.89 -8.49 -2.38
C PHE A 162 -3.04 -7.74 -3.39
N PHE A 163 -2.32 -8.49 -4.23
CA PHE A 163 -1.61 -8.00 -5.40
C PHE A 163 -2.08 -8.83 -6.60
N GLY A 164 -2.54 -8.16 -7.64
CA GLY A 164 -3.06 -8.75 -8.86
C GLY A 164 -2.38 -8.19 -10.10
N ALA A 165 -2.34 -8.99 -11.16
CA ALA A 165 -1.89 -8.56 -12.47
C ALA A 165 -2.79 -9.19 -13.54
N ASN A 166 -3.02 -8.45 -14.63
CA ASN A 166 -3.71 -8.97 -15.81
C ASN A 166 -3.08 -8.34 -17.07
N PRO A 167 -2.56 -9.11 -18.03
CA PRO A 167 -2.33 -10.55 -17.96
C PRO A 167 -1.24 -10.88 -16.92
N ALA A 168 -1.30 -12.08 -16.33
CA ALA A 168 -0.25 -12.59 -15.44
C ALA A 168 0.36 -13.86 -16.02
N THR A 169 1.69 -13.93 -16.03
CA THR A 169 2.40 -15.21 -16.21
C THR A 169 2.61 -15.81 -14.83
N VAL A 170 1.91 -16.91 -14.53
CA VAL A 170 2.11 -17.67 -13.31
C VAL A 170 3.04 -18.83 -13.67
N GLY A 171 4.25 -18.84 -13.08
CA GLY A 171 5.31 -19.83 -13.34
C GLY A 171 5.64 -20.64 -12.11
#